data_AF-A0A5U0ZUJ4-F1
#
_entry.id   AF-A0A5U0ZUJ4-F1
#
_cell.length_a   1.000
_cell.length_b   1.000
_cell.length_c   1.000
_cell.angle_alpha   90.00
_cell.angle_beta   90.00
_cell.angle_gamma   90.00
#
_symmetry.space_group_name_H-M   'P 1'
#
loop_
_entity.id
_entity.type
_entity.pdbx_description
1 polymer ?
#
loop_
_entity_poly.entity_id
_entity_poly.type
_entity_poly.pdbx_seq_one_letter_code
_entity_poly.pdbx_strand_id
1 'polypeptide(L)'
;MKRASFITLAIIGAYSALQAAWAVDYPLPPEGSRLIGQNQTYTVQEGDKNLQAIARRFDTAAMLILEANNTIAPVPKPGTLITIPSQMLLPDAPREGVIVNLAELRLYYYPPGENRVQVYPIGIGLQGLETPVMDTRIGQKIPNPTWTPTAGIRQRSLERGITLPPVIPAGPNNPLGRYALRLAHGNGEYLIHGTSTPDSVGLRVSSGCIRMNAPDIKALFAQVRTGTPVKVINQPVKFSVEPNGIRYVEVHRPLSPEEEQNVQTMPYVLPAEFTAFRNAQGVDSRLVDKALYRRAGYPVSVSAGQTPAVNTTAVESAQNGFVGEEGQTRATQ
;
A
#
# COMPACT_ATOMS: atom_id res chain seq x y z
N MET A 1 38.75 -47.43 -37.95
CA MET A 1 37.75 -47.45 -36.86
C MET A 1 38.40 -46.98 -35.56
N LYS A 2 37.84 -45.92 -34.96
CA LYS A 2 37.76 -45.55 -33.52
C LYS A 2 37.92 -44.04 -33.35
N ARG A 3 36.78 -43.35 -33.28
CA ARG A 3 36.60 -41.99 -32.75
C ARG A 3 36.41 -42.10 -31.23
N ALA A 4 36.97 -41.18 -30.45
CA ALA A 4 36.53 -40.82 -29.10
C ALA A 4 37.11 -39.43 -28.77
N SER A 5 36.41 -38.35 -29.10
CA SER A 5 35.45 -37.59 -28.25
C SER A 5 36.07 -37.01 -26.97
N PHE A 6 36.33 -35.70 -27.05
CA PHE A 6 36.55 -34.79 -25.94
C PHE A 6 35.27 -34.64 -25.11
N ILE A 7 35.37 -34.78 -23.79
CA ILE A 7 34.34 -34.34 -22.84
C ILE A 7 34.90 -33.10 -22.15
N THR A 8 34.42 -31.93 -22.56
CA THR A 8 34.64 -30.66 -21.87
C THR A 8 33.55 -30.53 -20.80
N LEU A 9 33.93 -30.57 -19.53
CA LEU A 9 33.03 -30.42 -18.39
C LEU A 9 32.70 -28.93 -18.22
N ALA A 10 31.51 -28.51 -18.65
CA ALA A 10 30.99 -27.17 -18.37
C ALA A 10 30.40 -27.13 -16.96
N ILE A 11 31.05 -26.42 -16.04
CA ILE A 11 30.53 -26.14 -14.70
C ILE A 11 29.48 -25.03 -14.85
N ILE A 12 28.21 -25.41 -14.84
CA ILE A 12 27.09 -24.46 -14.71
C ILE A 12 26.96 -24.14 -13.22
N GLY A 13 27.50 -22.99 -12.81
CA GLY A 13 27.23 -22.42 -11.48
C GLY A 13 25.77 -21.99 -11.40
N ALA A 14 24.95 -22.78 -10.70
CA ALA A 14 23.60 -22.38 -10.36
C ALA A 14 23.66 -21.29 -9.29
N TYR A 15 23.53 -20.03 -9.69
CA TYR A 15 23.19 -18.94 -8.77
C TYR A 15 21.75 -19.15 -8.32
N SER A 16 21.57 -19.78 -7.16
CA SER A 16 20.31 -19.76 -6.43
C SER A 16 20.09 -18.35 -5.87
N ALA A 17 19.42 -17.50 -6.65
CA ALA A 17 18.83 -16.28 -6.14
C ALA A 17 17.72 -16.67 -5.15
N LEU A 18 17.99 -16.58 -3.86
CA LEU A 18 16.96 -16.58 -2.82
C LEU A 18 16.06 -15.37 -3.09
N GLN A 19 14.92 -15.59 -3.75
CA GLN A 19 13.90 -14.55 -3.88
C GLN A 19 13.22 -14.39 -2.52
N ALA A 20 13.74 -13.46 -1.72
CA ALA A 20 12.94 -12.88 -0.65
C ALA A 20 11.73 -12.18 -1.29
N ALA A 21 10.58 -12.19 -0.63
CA ALA A 21 9.49 -11.32 -1.03
C ALA A 21 9.84 -9.90 -0.56
N TRP A 22 10.11 -8.99 -1.49
CA TRP A 22 10.52 -7.62 -1.17
C TRP A 22 9.28 -6.73 -1.16
N ALA A 23 9.19 -5.86 -0.16
CA ALA A 23 8.38 -4.65 -0.26
C ALA A 23 8.88 -3.80 -1.44
N VAL A 24 8.11 -2.81 -1.89
CA VAL A 24 8.74 -1.76 -2.71
C VAL A 24 9.62 -0.91 -1.81
N ASP A 25 10.91 -1.24 -1.83
CA ASP A 25 11.96 -0.50 -1.15
C ASP A 25 12.31 0.74 -1.97
N TYR A 26 12.10 1.92 -1.40
CA TYR A 26 12.52 3.18 -1.99
C TYR A 26 13.74 3.71 -1.24
N PRO A 27 14.81 4.14 -1.92
CA PRO A 27 15.86 4.92 -1.27
C PRO A 27 15.22 6.19 -0.69
N LEU A 28 15.63 6.58 0.52
CA LEU A 28 15.19 7.86 1.05
C LEU A 28 15.68 8.98 0.13
N PRO A 29 14.82 9.96 -0.16
CA PRO A 29 15.22 11.06 -1.00
C PRO A 29 16.22 11.95 -0.24
N PRO A 30 17.03 12.75 -0.95
CA PRO A 30 17.95 13.70 -0.34
C PRO A 30 17.27 14.60 0.70
N GLU A 31 18.07 15.21 1.57
CA GLU A 31 17.57 16.20 2.53
C GLU A 31 16.76 17.30 1.82
N GLY A 32 15.62 17.67 2.41
CA GLY A 32 14.68 18.64 1.82
C GLY A 32 13.78 18.11 0.70
N SER A 33 14.05 16.93 0.14
CA SER A 33 13.18 16.28 -0.86
C SER A 33 12.18 15.34 -0.19
N ARG A 34 10.96 15.25 -0.71
CA ARG A 34 9.94 14.27 -0.28
C ARG A 34 9.52 13.31 -1.38
N LEU A 35 9.90 13.59 -2.63
CA LEU A 35 9.50 12.80 -3.78
C LEU A 35 10.29 11.48 -3.85
N ILE A 36 9.57 10.37 -3.90
CA ILE A 36 10.13 9.03 -4.11
C ILE A 36 9.41 8.32 -5.26
N GLY A 37 10.11 7.35 -5.85
CA GLY A 37 9.55 6.51 -6.89
C GLY A 37 9.31 7.21 -8.23
N GLN A 38 8.76 6.46 -9.17
CA GLN A 38 8.39 6.90 -10.51
C GLN A 38 7.09 6.22 -10.91
N ASN A 39 6.17 6.97 -11.53
CA ASN A 39 4.96 6.38 -12.06
C ASN A 39 5.30 5.41 -13.19
N GLN A 40 4.52 4.34 -13.29
CA GLN A 40 4.72 3.30 -14.28
C GLN A 40 3.54 3.27 -15.24
N THR A 41 3.79 2.86 -16.47
CA THR A 41 2.74 2.58 -17.45
C THR A 41 2.63 1.07 -17.63
N TYR A 42 1.40 0.56 -17.58
CA TYR A 42 1.10 -0.85 -17.73
C TYR A 42 -0.02 -1.07 -18.75
N THR A 43 0.15 -2.03 -19.63
CA THR A 43 -0.89 -2.48 -20.54
C THR A 43 -1.60 -3.67 -19.92
N VAL A 44 -2.91 -3.56 -19.71
CA VAL A 44 -3.74 -4.63 -19.11
C VAL A 44 -3.66 -5.88 -19.98
N GLN A 45 -3.41 -7.03 -19.34
CA GLN A 45 -3.21 -8.31 -20.00
C GLN A 45 -4.48 -9.17 -19.93
N GLU A 46 -4.61 -10.14 -20.83
CA GLU A 46 -5.77 -11.06 -20.87
C GLU A 46 -5.92 -11.88 -19.57
N GLY A 47 -4.81 -12.17 -18.88
CA GLY A 47 -4.80 -12.87 -17.59
C GLY A 47 -5.13 -12.01 -16.37
N ASP A 48 -5.28 -10.70 -16.52
CA ASP A 48 -5.58 -9.80 -15.39
C ASP A 48 -7.07 -9.88 -15.02
N LYS A 49 -7.37 -10.70 -14.01
CA LYS A 49 -8.74 -11.03 -13.61
C LYS A 49 -9.56 -9.83 -13.13
N ASN A 50 -8.92 -8.90 -12.41
CA ASN A 50 -9.53 -7.70 -11.85
C ASN A 50 -8.43 -6.71 -11.43
N LEU A 51 -8.85 -5.51 -11.01
CA LEU A 51 -7.91 -4.46 -10.60
C LEU A 51 -7.13 -4.82 -9.32
N GLN A 52 -7.71 -5.61 -8.41
CA GLN A 52 -7.03 -6.09 -7.20
C GLN A 52 -5.84 -7.00 -7.55
N ALA A 53 -5.97 -7.85 -8.58
CA ALA A 53 -4.90 -8.71 -9.06
C ALA A 53 -3.75 -7.89 -9.66
N ILE A 54 -4.08 -6.85 -10.45
CA ILE A 54 -3.08 -5.90 -10.97
C ILE A 54 -2.41 -5.16 -9.80
N ALA A 55 -3.19 -4.62 -8.88
CA ALA A 55 -2.70 -3.87 -7.75
C ALA A 55 -1.72 -4.68 -6.89
N ARG A 56 -2.03 -5.97 -6.63
CA ARG A 56 -1.11 -6.88 -5.92
C ARG A 56 0.20 -7.13 -6.66
N ARG A 57 0.19 -7.18 -8.00
CA ARG A 57 1.43 -7.33 -8.79
C ARG A 57 2.37 -6.14 -8.59
N PHE A 58 1.82 -4.94 -8.45
CA PHE A 58 2.56 -3.70 -8.29
C PHE A 58 2.66 -3.21 -6.83
N ASP A 59 2.28 -4.06 -5.87
CA ASP A 59 2.26 -3.74 -4.44
C ASP A 59 1.57 -2.39 -4.11
N THR A 60 0.41 -2.17 -4.74
CA THR A 60 -0.38 -0.96 -4.58
C THR A 60 -1.83 -1.30 -4.26
N ALA A 61 -2.66 -0.28 -4.02
CA ALA A 61 -4.09 -0.44 -3.80
C ALA A 61 -4.87 -0.19 -5.11
N ALA A 62 -5.86 -1.05 -5.38
CA ALA A 62 -6.71 -0.91 -6.57
C ALA A 62 -7.40 0.46 -6.65
N MET A 63 -7.79 1.03 -5.50
CA MET A 63 -8.37 2.37 -5.43
C MET A 63 -7.41 3.46 -5.91
N LEU A 64 -6.11 3.34 -5.64
CA LEU A 64 -5.11 4.30 -6.12
C LEU A 64 -4.94 4.21 -7.64
N ILE A 65 -5.02 3.01 -8.22
CA ILE A 65 -5.04 2.84 -9.67
C ILE A 65 -6.28 3.52 -10.27
N LEU A 66 -7.46 3.41 -9.63
CA LEU A 66 -8.66 4.12 -10.09
C LEU A 66 -8.52 5.64 -9.99
N GLU A 67 -7.91 6.17 -8.93
CA GLU A 67 -7.63 7.60 -8.78
C GLU A 67 -6.72 8.12 -9.91
N ALA A 68 -5.65 7.38 -10.21
CA ALA A 68 -4.72 7.74 -11.27
C ALA A 68 -5.39 7.73 -12.65
N ASN A 69 -6.34 6.83 -12.87
CA ASN A 69 -6.95 6.54 -14.18
C ASN A 69 -8.46 6.83 -14.18
N ASN A 70 -8.87 8.11 -14.14
CA ASN A 70 -10.29 8.46 -14.02
C ASN A 70 -11.21 8.09 -15.21
N THR A 71 -10.69 7.50 -16.29
CA THR A 71 -11.45 7.10 -17.48
C THR A 71 -11.56 5.58 -17.66
N ILE A 72 -10.97 4.78 -16.76
CA ILE A 72 -11.00 3.32 -16.91
C ILE A 72 -12.23 2.72 -16.23
N ALA A 73 -12.76 1.66 -16.82
CA ALA A 73 -13.75 0.82 -16.14
C ALA A 73 -13.11 0.16 -14.90
N PRO A 74 -13.89 -0.16 -13.85
CA PRO A 74 -13.40 -0.87 -12.67
C PRO A 74 -12.67 -2.19 -13.01
N VAL A 75 -13.06 -2.82 -14.12
CA VAL A 75 -12.32 -3.93 -14.74
C VAL A 75 -11.89 -3.45 -16.14
N PRO A 76 -10.65 -2.96 -16.30
CA PRO A 76 -10.19 -2.47 -17.60
C PRO A 76 -10.04 -3.65 -18.58
N LYS A 77 -10.34 -3.41 -19.86
CA LYS A 77 -10.21 -4.44 -20.91
C LYS A 77 -8.73 -4.72 -21.20
N PRO A 78 -8.35 -5.94 -21.61
CA PRO A 78 -7.02 -6.20 -22.15
C PRO A 78 -6.65 -5.21 -23.25
N GLY A 79 -5.39 -4.75 -23.28
CA GLY A 79 -4.90 -3.70 -24.16
C GLY A 79 -5.13 -2.27 -23.64
N THR A 80 -5.89 -2.08 -22.55
CA THR A 80 -6.04 -0.75 -21.93
C THR A 80 -4.71 -0.32 -21.31
N LEU A 81 -4.23 0.87 -21.66
CA LEU A 81 -3.06 1.48 -21.03
C LEU A 81 -3.47 2.16 -19.72
N ILE A 82 -2.81 1.82 -18.61
CA ILE A 82 -3.09 2.39 -17.29
C ILE A 82 -1.81 2.89 -16.63
N THR A 83 -1.95 3.94 -15.81
CA THR A 83 -0.91 4.44 -14.92
C THR A 83 -0.93 3.67 -13.61
N ILE A 84 0.22 3.14 -13.20
CA ILE A 84 0.43 2.57 -11.87
C ILE A 84 1.11 3.66 -11.01
N PRO A 85 0.43 4.21 -9.99
CA PRO A 85 0.92 5.34 -9.20
C PRO A 85 1.98 4.90 -8.18
N SER A 86 3.21 4.71 -8.66
CA SER A 86 4.36 4.29 -7.87
C SER A 86 5.29 5.46 -7.49
N GLN A 87 4.98 6.68 -7.95
CA GLN A 87 5.58 7.92 -7.45
C GLN A 87 4.70 8.53 -6.36
N MET A 88 5.32 9.03 -5.29
CA MET A 88 4.62 9.65 -4.17
C MET A 88 5.51 10.63 -3.42
N LEU A 89 4.89 11.59 -2.74
CA LEU A 89 5.50 12.39 -1.69
C LEU A 89 5.40 11.63 -0.37
N LEU A 90 6.51 11.53 0.36
CA LEU A 90 6.50 11.02 1.73
C LEU A 90 5.57 11.88 2.59
N PRO A 91 4.79 11.30 3.54
CA PRO A 91 3.92 12.07 4.41
C PRO A 91 4.66 13.13 5.23
N ASP A 92 3.95 14.16 5.66
CA ASP A 92 4.50 15.18 6.56
C ASP A 92 4.43 14.65 8.00
N ALA A 93 5.38 13.77 8.31
CA ALA A 93 5.51 13.07 9.58
C ALA A 93 6.99 12.68 9.79
N PRO A 94 7.41 12.38 11.03
CA PRO A 94 8.76 11.87 11.29
C PRO A 94 9.06 10.64 10.42
N ARG A 95 10.26 10.60 9.81
CA ARG A 95 10.76 9.45 9.04
C ARG A 95 11.29 8.37 9.98
N GLU A 96 10.45 7.90 10.89
CA GLU A 96 10.82 6.97 11.95
C GLU A 96 9.73 5.93 12.17
N GLY A 97 10.14 4.67 12.35
CA GLY A 97 9.22 3.58 12.67
C GLY A 97 8.17 3.40 11.58
N VAL A 98 6.91 3.27 12.00
CA VAL A 98 5.78 3.02 11.10
C VAL A 98 4.89 4.26 11.01
N ILE A 99 4.68 4.76 9.80
CA ILE A 99 3.68 5.79 9.49
C ILE A 99 2.58 5.17 8.65
N VAL A 100 1.32 5.29 9.07
CA VAL A 100 0.16 4.85 8.31
C VAL A 100 -0.61 6.07 7.85
N ASN A 101 -0.72 6.29 6.54
CA ASN A 101 -1.58 7.33 6.01
C ASN A 101 -2.87 6.72 5.47
N LEU A 102 -3.95 6.93 6.21
CA LEU A 102 -5.26 6.34 5.92
C LEU A 102 -5.84 6.84 4.59
N ALA A 103 -5.59 8.10 4.22
CA ALA A 103 -6.13 8.72 3.01
C ALA A 103 -5.63 8.08 1.71
N GLU A 104 -4.44 7.50 1.75
CA GLU A 104 -3.79 6.90 0.58
C GLU A 104 -3.59 5.39 0.73
N LEU A 105 -4.14 4.78 1.79
CA LEU A 105 -4.08 3.33 2.03
C LEU A 105 -2.65 2.78 1.97
N ARG A 106 -1.68 3.53 2.52
CA ARG A 106 -0.28 3.14 2.59
C ARG A 106 0.25 3.11 4.02
N LEU A 107 1.12 2.13 4.26
CA LEU A 107 1.99 2.06 5.43
C LEU A 107 3.43 2.29 4.96
N TYR A 108 4.11 3.23 5.60
CA TYR A 108 5.52 3.54 5.42
C TYR A 108 6.28 2.99 6.62
N TYR A 109 7.30 2.16 6.38
CA TYR A 109 8.22 1.73 7.41
C TYR A 109 9.61 2.29 7.13
N TYR A 110 10.21 2.93 8.13
CA TYR A 110 11.55 3.48 8.11
C TYR A 110 12.44 2.59 8.99
N PRO A 111 13.19 1.64 8.40
CA PRO A 111 14.07 0.76 9.17
C PRO A 111 15.17 1.57 9.87
N PRO A 112 15.42 1.35 11.18
CA PRO A 112 16.43 2.10 11.90
C PRO A 112 17.83 1.96 11.30
N GLY A 113 18.48 3.09 11.02
CA GLY A 113 19.85 3.13 10.50
C GLY A 113 19.97 2.86 8.99
N GLU A 114 18.86 2.75 8.27
CA GLU A 114 18.86 2.47 6.83
C GLU A 114 18.38 3.67 6.03
N ASN A 115 19.05 3.99 4.92
CA ASN A 115 18.66 5.08 4.04
C ASN A 115 17.57 4.65 3.04
N ARG A 116 16.51 4.01 3.54
CA ARG A 116 15.37 3.55 2.74
C ARG A 116 14.04 3.71 3.49
N VAL A 117 12.96 3.66 2.73
CA VAL A 117 11.59 3.55 3.22
C VAL A 117 10.90 2.43 2.47
N GLN A 118 10.19 1.58 3.20
CA GLN A 118 9.40 0.49 2.64
C GLN A 118 7.95 0.93 2.64
N VAL A 119 7.27 0.82 1.50
CA VAL A 119 5.87 1.24 1.36
C VAL A 119 5.02 0.02 1.07
N TYR A 120 3.93 -0.13 1.82
CA TYR A 120 3.02 -1.26 1.72
C TYR A 120 1.59 -0.78 1.52
N PRO A 121 0.81 -1.42 0.63
CA PRO A 121 -0.62 -1.18 0.55
C PRO A 121 -1.31 -1.77 1.79
N ILE A 122 -2.34 -1.09 2.29
CA ILE A 122 -3.09 -1.55 3.46
C ILE A 122 -4.60 -1.52 3.23
N GLY A 123 -5.31 -2.42 3.91
CA GLY A 123 -6.75 -2.32 4.14
C GLY A 123 -7.01 -1.70 5.51
N ILE A 124 -8.05 -0.88 5.64
CA ILE A 124 -8.38 -0.14 6.87
C ILE A 124 -9.83 -0.35 7.30
N GLY A 125 -10.20 0.26 8.42
CA GLY A 125 -11.55 0.27 8.95
C GLY A 125 -12.59 0.70 7.92
N LEU A 126 -13.67 -0.07 7.81
CA LEU A 126 -14.87 0.39 7.11
C LEU A 126 -15.51 1.55 7.88
N GLN A 127 -16.42 2.23 7.22
CA GLN A 127 -17.12 3.37 7.79
C GLN A 127 -17.92 2.99 9.04
N GLY A 128 -17.95 3.87 10.05
CA GLY A 128 -18.50 3.60 11.38
C GLY A 128 -17.66 2.65 12.24
N LEU A 129 -16.55 2.14 11.70
CA LEU A 129 -15.55 1.30 12.37
C LEU A 129 -14.15 1.72 11.94
N GLU A 130 -13.94 3.04 11.83
CA GLU A 130 -12.72 3.60 11.28
C GLU A 130 -11.49 3.16 12.07
N THR A 131 -10.37 3.05 11.36
CA THR A 131 -9.05 3.04 12.00
C THR A 131 -8.79 4.45 12.55
N PRO A 132 -8.56 4.61 13.87
CA PRO A 132 -8.37 5.94 14.45
C PRO A 132 -7.03 6.55 14.04
N VAL A 133 -7.01 7.88 13.91
CA VAL A 133 -5.75 8.66 13.94
C VAL A 133 -5.17 8.55 15.34
N MET A 134 -3.89 8.19 15.45
CA MET A 134 -3.25 7.94 16.74
C MET A 134 -1.72 8.02 16.68
N ASP A 135 -1.13 8.43 17.79
CA ASP A 135 0.28 8.17 18.10
C ASP A 135 0.34 6.96 19.06
N THR A 136 1.08 5.92 18.69
CA THR A 136 1.19 4.67 19.47
C THR A 136 2.52 3.96 19.18
N ARG A 137 2.62 2.67 19.54
CA ARG A 137 3.76 1.81 19.26
C ARG A 137 3.33 0.37 19.08
N ILE A 138 4.21 -0.44 18.52
CA ILE A 138 4.05 -1.90 18.53
C ILE A 138 4.12 -2.38 19.99
N GLY A 139 2.99 -2.85 20.52
CA GLY A 139 2.88 -3.38 21.88
C GLY A 139 3.25 -4.85 21.98
N GLN A 140 2.89 -5.65 20.98
CA GLN A 140 3.18 -7.09 20.96
C GLN A 140 3.32 -7.60 19.53
N LYS A 141 4.22 -8.57 19.34
CA LYS A 141 4.37 -9.34 18.10
C LYS A 141 3.78 -10.74 18.32
N ILE A 142 2.81 -11.15 17.51
CA ILE A 142 2.09 -12.41 17.64
C ILE A 142 2.26 -13.24 16.35
N PRO A 143 3.14 -14.26 16.33
CA PRO A 143 3.20 -15.22 15.24
C PRO A 143 2.04 -16.22 15.35
N ASN A 144 1.48 -16.65 14.22
CA ASN A 144 0.36 -17.59 14.14
C ASN A 144 -0.78 -17.25 15.12
N PRO A 145 -1.37 -16.04 15.03
CA PRO A 145 -2.36 -15.59 15.98
C PRO A 145 -3.63 -16.45 15.94
N THR A 146 -4.22 -16.72 17.10
CA THR A 146 -5.65 -17.06 17.17
C THR A 146 -6.48 -15.78 17.05
N TRP A 147 -7.70 -15.87 16.54
CA TRP A 147 -8.62 -14.73 16.48
C TRP A 147 -9.85 -14.96 17.34
N THR A 148 -10.09 -14.04 18.27
CA THR A 148 -11.31 -14.00 19.08
C THR A 148 -12.14 -12.81 18.62
N PRO A 149 -13.24 -13.03 17.88
CA PRO A 149 -14.14 -11.94 17.47
C PRO A 149 -14.66 -11.17 18.68
N THR A 150 -14.64 -9.83 18.59
CA THR A 150 -15.26 -8.96 19.61
C THR A 150 -16.78 -9.12 19.59
N ALA A 151 -17.45 -8.72 20.67
CA ALA A 151 -18.92 -8.77 20.75
C ALA A 151 -19.60 -8.04 19.57
N GLY A 152 -19.11 -6.85 19.21
CA GLY A 152 -19.62 -6.10 18.07
C GLY A 152 -19.43 -6.81 16.71
N ILE A 153 -18.30 -7.49 16.50
CA ILE A 153 -18.09 -8.30 15.28
C ILE A 153 -19.07 -9.48 15.25
N ARG A 154 -19.25 -10.19 16.37
CA ARG A 154 -20.21 -11.31 16.45
C ARG A 154 -21.62 -10.85 16.13
N GLN A 155 -22.04 -9.73 16.72
CA GLN A 155 -23.37 -9.16 16.51
C GLN A 155 -23.62 -8.84 15.03
N ARG A 156 -22.69 -8.12 14.38
CA ARG A 156 -22.80 -7.80 12.95
C ARG A 156 -22.73 -9.02 12.04
N SER A 157 -21.96 -10.05 12.42
CA SER A 157 -21.94 -11.31 11.67
C SER A 157 -23.27 -12.05 11.79
N LEU A 158 -23.88 -12.09 12.98
CA LEU A 158 -25.18 -12.70 13.22
C LEU A 158 -26.30 -12.01 12.43
N GLU A 159 -26.27 -10.67 12.35
CA GLU A 159 -27.19 -9.87 11.52
C GLU A 159 -27.13 -10.24 10.03
N ARG A 160 -26.00 -10.80 9.57
CA ARG A 160 -25.79 -11.31 8.21
C ARG A 160 -26.02 -12.82 8.08
N GLY A 161 -26.57 -13.46 9.10
CA GLY A 161 -26.80 -14.91 9.15
C GLY A 161 -25.52 -15.74 9.37
N ILE A 162 -24.42 -15.14 9.81
CA ILE A 162 -23.13 -15.81 10.02
C ILE A 162 -22.88 -15.98 11.52
N THR A 163 -22.86 -17.22 11.99
CA THR A 163 -22.46 -17.54 13.37
C THR A 163 -20.96 -17.77 13.44
N LEU A 164 -20.24 -16.91 14.18
CA LEU A 164 -18.79 -17.04 14.36
C LEU A 164 -18.44 -17.90 15.59
N PRO A 165 -17.45 -18.80 15.49
CA PRO A 165 -16.97 -19.57 16.65
C PRO A 165 -16.36 -18.65 17.72
N PRO A 166 -16.29 -19.07 18.99
CA PRO A 166 -15.70 -18.29 20.07
C PRO A 166 -14.24 -17.92 19.78
N VAL A 167 -13.47 -18.84 19.19
CA VAL A 167 -12.09 -18.63 18.78
C VAL A 167 -11.90 -19.27 17.40
N ILE A 168 -11.26 -18.55 16.49
CA ILE A 168 -10.72 -19.11 15.25
C ILE A 168 -9.24 -19.44 15.50
N PRO A 169 -8.83 -20.72 15.36
CA PRO A 169 -7.44 -21.10 15.57
C PRO A 169 -6.51 -20.51 14.51
N ALA A 170 -5.21 -20.57 14.75
CA ALA A 170 -4.23 -20.24 13.72
C ALA A 170 -4.38 -21.16 12.51
N GLY A 171 -4.18 -20.63 11.30
CA GLY A 171 -4.26 -21.41 10.07
C GLY A 171 -4.58 -20.57 8.84
N PRO A 172 -4.67 -21.19 7.65
CA PRO A 172 -4.90 -20.48 6.38
C PRO A 172 -6.18 -19.63 6.35
N ASN A 173 -7.22 -20.07 7.07
CA ASN A 173 -8.52 -19.41 7.10
C ASN A 173 -8.63 -18.35 8.21
N ASN A 174 -7.60 -18.15 9.03
CA ASN A 174 -7.64 -17.16 10.10
C ASN A 174 -7.63 -15.74 9.49
N PRO A 175 -8.61 -14.88 9.82
CA PRO A 175 -8.71 -13.54 9.24
C PRO A 175 -7.58 -12.59 9.66
N LEU A 176 -6.81 -12.93 10.70
CA LEU A 176 -5.58 -12.22 11.07
C LEU A 176 -4.35 -12.64 10.26
N GLY A 177 -4.48 -13.65 9.39
CA GLY A 177 -3.36 -14.25 8.68
C GLY A 177 -2.37 -14.95 9.62
N ARG A 178 -1.09 -15.01 9.21
CA ARG A 178 -0.03 -15.72 9.96
C ARG A 178 0.75 -14.83 10.94
N TYR A 179 0.61 -13.51 10.86
CA TYR A 179 1.36 -12.56 11.66
C TYR A 179 0.46 -11.40 12.06
N ALA A 180 0.56 -10.99 13.32
CA ALA A 180 -0.12 -9.80 13.82
C ALA A 180 0.82 -9.00 14.74
N LEU A 181 0.69 -7.68 14.64
CA LEU A 181 1.35 -6.69 15.46
C LEU A 181 0.27 -5.94 16.24
N ARG A 182 0.18 -6.17 17.54
CA ARG A 182 -0.76 -5.46 18.40
C ARG A 182 -0.24 -4.06 18.67
N LEU A 183 -1.10 -3.06 18.52
CA LEU A 183 -0.79 -1.68 18.84
C LEU A 183 -1.04 -1.42 20.33
N ALA A 184 -0.24 -0.57 20.95
CA ALA A 184 -0.38 -0.19 22.36
C ALA A 184 -1.47 0.89 22.58
N HIS A 185 -2.37 1.09 21.62
CA HIS A 185 -3.46 2.06 21.67
C HIS A 185 -4.70 1.44 22.33
N GLY A 186 -5.42 2.23 23.14
CA GLY A 186 -6.57 1.74 23.90
C GLY A 186 -6.18 0.58 24.82
N ASN A 187 -7.00 -0.48 24.84
CA ASN A 187 -6.69 -1.74 25.53
C ASN A 187 -5.98 -2.75 24.61
N GLY A 188 -5.38 -2.27 23.53
CA GLY A 188 -4.71 -3.09 22.52
C GLY A 188 -5.67 -3.77 21.55
N GLU A 189 -6.87 -3.22 21.32
CA GLU A 189 -7.84 -3.78 20.36
C GLU A 189 -7.43 -3.63 18.88
N TYR A 190 -6.51 -2.73 18.55
CA TYR A 190 -6.06 -2.48 17.17
C TYR A 190 -4.80 -3.27 16.81
N LEU A 191 -4.81 -3.86 15.61
CA LEU A 191 -3.70 -4.65 15.08
C LEU A 191 -3.30 -4.18 13.68
N ILE A 192 -2.01 -4.30 13.35
CA ILE A 192 -1.51 -4.42 11.98
C ILE A 192 -1.30 -5.92 11.73
N HIS A 193 -1.99 -6.51 10.75
CA HIS A 193 -2.00 -7.96 10.59
C HIS A 193 -2.14 -8.40 9.13
N GLY A 194 -1.85 -9.68 8.87
CA GLY A 194 -2.09 -10.29 7.56
C GLY A 194 -3.58 -10.51 7.29
N THR A 195 -3.94 -11.13 6.19
CA THR A 195 -5.35 -11.47 5.93
C THR A 195 -5.45 -12.78 5.18
N SER A 196 -6.51 -13.55 5.44
CA SER A 196 -6.90 -14.70 4.61
C SER A 196 -7.67 -14.27 3.35
N THR A 197 -8.08 -13.00 3.27
CA THR A 197 -8.76 -12.41 2.10
C THR A 197 -7.87 -11.33 1.46
N PRO A 198 -6.94 -11.69 0.56
CA PRO A 198 -5.96 -10.73 0.01
C PRO A 198 -6.62 -9.56 -0.72
N ASP A 199 -7.75 -9.78 -1.37
CA ASP A 199 -8.49 -8.73 -2.07
C ASP A 199 -9.14 -7.70 -1.12
N SER A 200 -8.99 -7.85 0.22
CA SER A 200 -9.35 -6.83 1.21
C SER A 200 -8.30 -5.73 1.42
N VAL A 201 -7.06 -5.94 0.94
CA VAL A 201 -5.99 -4.93 1.01
C VAL A 201 -6.25 -3.85 -0.03
N GLY A 202 -6.07 -2.58 0.35
CA GLY A 202 -6.43 -1.44 -0.49
C GLY A 202 -7.92 -1.09 -0.47
N LEU A 203 -8.67 -1.60 0.53
CA LEU A 203 -10.10 -1.30 0.75
C LEU A 203 -10.40 -0.94 2.21
N ARG A 204 -11.55 -0.30 2.42
CA ARG A 204 -12.13 0.00 3.74
C ARG A 204 -13.12 -1.11 4.13
N VAL A 205 -12.64 -2.17 4.78
CA VAL A 205 -13.45 -3.38 5.04
C VAL A 205 -13.21 -4.01 6.42
N SER A 206 -12.25 -3.50 7.19
CA SER A 206 -11.95 -4.05 8.52
C SER A 206 -12.84 -3.42 9.60
N SER A 207 -12.85 -4.01 10.80
CA SER A 207 -13.47 -3.38 11.98
C SER A 207 -12.45 -2.53 12.77
N GLY A 208 -11.68 -1.70 12.05
CA GLY A 208 -10.71 -0.75 12.62
C GLY A 208 -9.25 -1.19 12.56
N CYS A 209 -8.96 -2.49 12.41
CA CYS A 209 -7.59 -2.99 12.26
C CYS A 209 -6.99 -2.70 10.87
N ILE A 210 -5.67 -2.73 10.77
CA ILE A 210 -4.92 -2.51 9.53
C ILE A 210 -4.52 -3.86 8.93
N ARG A 211 -4.96 -4.13 7.70
CA ARG A 211 -4.70 -5.38 6.96
C ARG A 211 -3.57 -5.18 5.96
N MET A 212 -2.69 -6.16 5.84
CA MET A 212 -1.59 -6.21 4.87
C MET A 212 -1.64 -7.53 4.09
N ASN A 213 -1.00 -7.58 2.92
CA ASN A 213 -0.83 -8.85 2.23
C ASN A 213 0.06 -9.79 3.05
N ALA A 214 -0.07 -11.10 2.82
CA ALA A 214 0.68 -12.10 3.58
C ALA A 214 2.21 -11.96 3.46
N PRO A 215 2.80 -11.66 2.28
CA PRO A 215 4.24 -11.39 2.18
C PRO A 215 4.64 -10.12 2.95
N ASP A 216 3.87 -9.05 2.82
CA ASP A 216 4.16 -7.74 3.40
C ASP A 216 4.16 -7.77 4.93
N ILE A 217 3.13 -8.37 5.54
CA ILE A 217 3.09 -8.48 7.00
C ILE A 217 4.24 -9.36 7.52
N LYS A 218 4.63 -10.39 6.77
CA LYS A 218 5.76 -11.26 7.14
C LYS A 218 7.06 -10.46 7.13
N ALA A 219 7.28 -9.66 6.08
CA ALA A 219 8.45 -8.80 5.95
C ALA A 219 8.49 -7.72 7.05
N LEU A 220 7.38 -7.03 7.30
CA LEU A 220 7.29 -6.02 8.35
C LEU A 220 7.50 -6.66 9.73
N PHE A 221 6.82 -7.78 10.01
CA PHE A 221 6.93 -8.51 11.28
C PHE A 221 8.36 -8.96 11.58
N ALA A 222 9.14 -9.35 10.57
CA ALA A 222 10.53 -9.73 10.75
C ALA A 222 11.41 -8.55 11.19
N GLN A 223 11.12 -7.34 10.72
CA GLN A 223 11.96 -6.16 10.92
C GLN A 223 11.58 -5.33 12.16
N VAL A 224 10.29 -5.12 12.41
CA VAL A 224 9.84 -4.29 13.53
C VAL A 224 10.09 -4.94 14.88
N ARG A 225 10.24 -4.12 15.93
CA ARG A 225 10.42 -4.57 17.31
C ARG A 225 9.25 -4.11 18.17
N THR A 226 9.01 -4.79 19.28
CA THR A 226 8.15 -4.22 20.33
C THR A 226 8.74 -2.89 20.76
N GLY A 227 7.90 -1.86 20.85
CA GLY A 227 8.31 -0.49 21.13
C GLY A 227 8.51 0.37 19.88
N THR A 228 8.60 -0.20 18.67
CA THR A 228 8.70 0.60 17.43
C THR A 228 7.52 1.60 17.36
N PRO A 229 7.78 2.90 17.17
CA PRO A 229 6.73 3.91 17.12
C PRO A 229 5.83 3.70 15.90
N VAL A 230 4.54 3.98 16.08
CA VAL A 230 3.52 3.90 15.04
C VAL A 230 2.72 5.18 15.09
N LYS A 231 2.66 5.91 13.97
CA LYS A 231 1.81 7.10 13.82
C LYS A 231 0.81 6.88 12.70
N VAL A 232 -0.47 6.96 13.03
CA VAL A 232 -1.58 6.88 12.08
C VAL A 232 -2.08 8.29 11.80
N ILE A 233 -2.04 8.71 10.54
CA ILE A 233 -2.42 10.03 10.06
C ILE A 233 -3.48 9.92 8.96
N ASN A 234 -4.13 11.04 8.67
CA ASN A 234 -5.07 11.18 7.56
C ASN A 234 -4.71 12.43 6.75
N GLN A 235 -3.76 12.30 5.83
CA GLN A 235 -3.25 13.39 4.98
C GLN A 235 -3.64 13.13 3.52
N PRO A 236 -4.85 13.54 3.07
CA PRO A 236 -5.27 13.38 1.68
C PRO A 236 -4.56 14.36 0.73
N VAL A 237 -4.00 15.46 1.25
CA VAL A 237 -3.23 16.44 0.48
C VAL A 237 -1.82 16.52 1.04
N LYS A 238 -0.84 16.24 0.18
CA LYS A 238 0.59 16.42 0.45
C LYS A 238 1.15 17.39 -0.58
N PHE A 239 2.16 18.16 -0.20
CA PHE A 239 2.85 19.07 -1.10
C PHE A 239 4.33 19.14 -0.73
N SER A 240 5.16 19.57 -1.68
CA SER A 240 6.59 19.71 -1.45
C SER A 240 7.21 20.77 -2.37
N VAL A 241 8.29 21.36 -1.89
CA VAL A 241 9.22 22.18 -2.68
C VAL A 241 10.52 21.40 -2.72
N GLU A 242 10.80 20.76 -3.84
CA GLU A 242 11.96 19.89 -3.98
C GLU A 242 13.26 20.71 -4.12
N PRO A 243 14.43 20.15 -3.78
CA PRO A 243 15.71 20.86 -3.83
C PRO A 243 16.07 21.46 -5.21
N ASN A 244 15.51 20.90 -6.28
CA ASN A 244 15.67 21.41 -7.65
C ASN A 244 14.70 22.55 -7.99
N GLY A 245 13.91 23.04 -7.02
CA GLY A 245 12.92 24.10 -7.19
C GLY A 245 11.57 23.64 -7.73
N ILE A 246 11.41 22.36 -8.10
CA ILE A 246 10.13 21.83 -8.58
C ILE A 246 9.17 21.73 -7.40
N ARG A 247 7.93 22.16 -7.61
CA ARG A 247 6.86 22.16 -6.63
C ARG A 247 5.83 21.11 -6.98
N TYR A 248 5.52 20.23 -6.04
CA TYR A 248 4.56 19.15 -6.24
C TYR A 248 3.37 19.29 -5.30
N VAL A 249 2.21 18.86 -5.79
CA VAL A 249 1.03 18.56 -4.97
C VAL A 249 0.58 17.14 -5.31
N GLU A 250 0.28 16.36 -4.28
CA GLU A 250 -0.33 15.04 -4.37
C GLU A 250 -1.67 15.09 -3.63
N VAL A 251 -2.74 14.70 -4.33
CA VAL A 251 -4.10 14.79 -3.82
C VAL A 251 -4.80 13.44 -4.00
N HIS A 252 -5.19 12.84 -2.90
CA HIS A 252 -6.03 11.65 -2.82
C HIS A 252 -7.49 12.01 -2.57
N ARG A 253 -8.38 11.06 -2.83
CA ARG A 253 -9.77 11.21 -2.40
C ARG A 253 -9.84 11.07 -0.88
N PRO A 254 -10.49 11.99 -0.16
CA PRO A 254 -10.63 11.89 1.28
C PRO A 254 -11.50 10.70 1.68
N LEU A 255 -11.29 10.22 2.91
CA LEU A 255 -12.10 9.15 3.48
C LEU A 255 -13.49 9.66 3.84
N SER A 256 -14.52 9.12 3.17
CA SER A 256 -15.90 9.51 3.43
C SER A 256 -16.41 9.00 4.79
N PRO A 257 -17.12 9.83 5.57
CA PRO A 257 -17.90 9.40 6.72
C PRO A 257 -19.26 8.78 6.36
N GLU A 258 -19.73 8.91 5.11
CA GLU A 258 -21.01 8.40 4.60
C GLU A 258 -20.83 7.60 3.29
N GLU A 259 -21.54 6.48 3.09
CA GLU A 259 -21.27 5.60 1.93
C GLU A 259 -21.68 6.27 0.60
N GLU A 260 -22.70 7.13 0.66
CA GLU A 260 -23.33 7.79 -0.49
C GLU A 260 -22.61 9.09 -0.89
N GLN A 261 -21.68 9.58 -0.06
CA GLN A 261 -20.98 10.82 -0.33
C GLN A 261 -19.99 10.66 -1.49
N ASN A 262 -20.08 11.58 -2.45
CA ASN A 262 -19.17 11.63 -3.57
C ASN A 262 -17.78 12.12 -3.13
N VAL A 263 -16.86 11.18 -2.93
CA VAL A 263 -15.46 11.45 -2.55
C VAL A 263 -14.68 12.28 -3.57
N GLN A 264 -15.19 12.51 -4.79
CA GLN A 264 -14.59 13.43 -5.76
C GLN A 264 -14.90 14.89 -5.43
N THR A 265 -16.07 15.17 -4.85
CA THR A 265 -16.53 16.54 -4.53
C THR A 265 -16.47 16.84 -3.04
N MET A 266 -16.28 15.83 -2.19
CA MET A 266 -16.20 15.98 -0.75
C MET A 266 -15.07 16.97 -0.36
N PRO A 267 -15.32 17.90 0.58
CA PRO A 267 -14.27 18.75 1.14
C PRO A 267 -13.16 17.92 1.77
N TYR A 268 -11.94 18.44 1.76
CA TYR A 268 -10.82 17.90 2.53
C TYR A 268 -10.19 18.99 3.38
N VAL A 269 -9.52 18.56 4.44
CA VAL A 269 -8.73 19.46 5.28
C VAL A 269 -7.39 19.68 4.59
N LEU A 270 -7.08 20.94 4.30
CA LEU A 270 -5.78 21.33 3.77
C LEU A 270 -4.76 21.41 4.93
N PRO A 271 -3.49 21.01 4.70
CA PRO A 271 -2.42 21.27 5.66
C PRO A 271 -2.32 22.76 5.99
N ALA A 272 -1.92 23.09 7.23
CA ALA A 272 -1.84 24.47 7.71
C ALA A 272 -1.01 25.37 6.77
N GLU A 273 0.14 24.86 6.33
CA GLU A 273 1.08 25.59 5.47
C GLU A 273 0.68 25.58 3.97
N PHE A 274 -0.40 24.91 3.59
CA PHE A 274 -0.78 24.76 2.19
C PHE A 274 -1.18 26.08 1.54
N THR A 275 -1.85 26.98 2.27
CA THR A 275 -2.21 28.30 1.74
C THR A 275 -0.97 29.14 1.45
N ALA A 276 0.01 29.13 2.35
CA ALA A 276 1.29 29.80 2.13
C ALA A 276 2.02 29.18 0.93
N PHE A 277 2.06 27.85 0.83
CA PHE A 277 2.59 27.15 -0.35
C PHE A 277 1.89 27.58 -1.64
N ARG A 278 0.55 27.56 -1.71
CA ARG A 278 -0.21 27.91 -2.92
C ARG A 278 0.07 29.33 -3.40
N ASN A 279 0.32 30.25 -2.47
CA ASN A 279 0.57 31.66 -2.77
C ASN A 279 2.06 31.99 -2.96
N ALA A 280 2.96 31.02 -2.78
CA ALA A 280 4.40 31.24 -2.89
C ALA A 280 4.83 31.50 -4.34
N GLN A 281 5.85 32.34 -4.51
CA GLN A 281 6.45 32.61 -5.81
C GLN A 281 6.97 31.31 -6.46
N GLY A 282 6.63 31.11 -7.74
CA GLY A 282 7.01 29.91 -8.49
C GLY A 282 5.98 28.78 -8.44
N VAL A 283 4.79 29.00 -7.86
CA VAL A 283 3.64 28.09 -7.91
C VAL A 283 2.62 28.64 -8.90
N ASP A 284 2.10 27.80 -9.81
CA ASP A 284 0.92 28.15 -10.62
C ASP A 284 -0.35 27.69 -9.88
N SER A 285 -1.08 28.64 -9.32
CA SER A 285 -2.32 28.38 -8.57
C SER A 285 -3.38 27.67 -9.41
N ARG A 286 -3.40 27.84 -10.74
CA ARG A 286 -4.34 27.12 -11.62
C ARG A 286 -3.98 25.65 -11.74
N LEU A 287 -2.68 25.30 -11.70
CA LEU A 287 -2.24 23.91 -11.66
C LEU A 287 -2.58 23.27 -10.31
N VAL A 288 -2.43 24.02 -9.22
CA VAL A 288 -2.88 23.59 -7.88
C VAL A 288 -4.38 23.29 -7.90
N ASP A 289 -5.20 24.22 -8.40
CA ASP A 289 -6.65 24.05 -8.47
C ASP A 289 -7.06 22.85 -9.33
N LYS A 290 -6.34 22.60 -10.44
CA LYS A 290 -6.51 21.40 -11.26
C LYS A 290 -6.15 20.12 -10.49
N ALA A 291 -5.04 20.09 -9.75
CA ALA A 291 -4.64 18.92 -8.96
C ALA A 291 -5.65 18.61 -7.85
N LEU A 292 -6.10 19.66 -7.15
CA LEU A 292 -7.12 19.65 -6.11
C LEU A 292 -8.48 19.15 -6.62
N TYR A 293 -8.85 19.52 -7.84
CA TYR A 293 -10.05 19.03 -8.50
C TYR A 293 -9.88 17.58 -8.98
N ARG A 294 -8.73 17.25 -9.57
CA ARG A 294 -8.46 15.96 -10.21
C ARG A 294 -8.35 14.82 -9.20
N ARG A 295 -7.63 15.03 -8.09
CA ARG A 295 -7.36 14.00 -7.06
C ARG A 295 -6.75 12.73 -7.66
N ALA A 296 -5.64 12.89 -8.38
CA ALA A 296 -5.02 11.80 -9.15
C ALA A 296 -4.32 10.74 -8.28
N GLY A 297 -4.12 10.98 -6.99
CA GLY A 297 -3.46 10.05 -6.08
C GLY A 297 -1.96 9.86 -6.32
N TYR A 298 -1.33 10.76 -7.08
CA TYR A 298 0.12 10.83 -7.27
C TYR A 298 0.60 12.29 -7.41
N PRO A 299 1.90 12.57 -7.22
CA PRO A 299 2.45 13.93 -7.30
C PRO A 299 2.33 14.54 -8.70
N VAL A 300 1.82 15.77 -8.77
CA VAL A 300 1.72 16.57 -9.99
C VAL A 300 2.53 17.84 -9.80
N SER A 301 3.37 18.20 -10.79
CA SER A 301 4.10 19.46 -10.76
C SER A 301 3.13 20.63 -10.88
N VAL A 302 3.26 21.60 -9.98
CA VAL A 302 2.50 22.85 -9.95
C VAL A 302 3.43 24.06 -10.08
N SER A 303 4.63 23.86 -10.62
CA SER A 303 5.64 24.92 -10.80
C SER A 303 5.21 25.91 -11.88
N ALA A 304 5.37 27.20 -11.63
CA ALA A 304 5.08 28.24 -12.61
C ALA A 304 6.01 28.14 -13.84
N GLY A 305 5.47 28.31 -15.04
CA GLY A 305 6.24 28.28 -16.29
C GLY A 305 6.64 26.89 -16.78
N GLN A 306 6.21 25.81 -16.11
CA GLN A 306 6.40 24.43 -16.56
C GLN A 306 5.05 23.79 -16.89
N THR A 307 5.01 23.02 -17.99
CA THR A 307 3.89 22.12 -18.27
C THR A 307 4.02 20.91 -17.34
N PRO A 308 2.94 20.46 -16.67
CA PRO A 308 2.97 19.23 -15.88
C PRO A 308 3.42 18.06 -16.75
N ALA A 309 4.63 17.57 -16.53
CA ALA A 309 5.11 16.34 -17.17
C ALA A 309 4.62 15.15 -16.36
N VAL A 310 3.87 14.25 -17.00
CA VAL A 310 3.63 12.92 -16.45
C VAL A 310 4.80 12.05 -16.89
N ASN A 311 5.84 11.96 -16.06
CA ASN A 311 6.94 11.03 -16.32
C ASN A 311 6.47 9.63 -15.93
N THR A 312 6.21 8.79 -16.93
CA THR A 312 5.96 7.37 -16.73
C THR A 312 7.02 6.54 -17.43
N THR A 313 7.46 5.48 -16.76
CA THR A 313 8.36 4.48 -17.36
C THR A 313 7.53 3.26 -17.73
N ALA A 314 7.64 2.78 -18.97
CA ALA A 314 7.03 1.53 -19.39
C ALA A 314 7.74 0.36 -18.70
N VAL A 315 6.98 -0.56 -18.10
CA VAL A 315 7.53 -1.71 -17.38
C VAL A 315 6.66 -2.93 -17.62
N GLU A 316 7.30 -4.08 -17.78
CA GLU A 316 6.60 -5.36 -18.02
C GLU A 316 6.20 -6.09 -16.74
N SER A 317 6.78 -5.76 -15.58
CA SER A 317 6.41 -6.34 -14.29
C SER A 317 7.19 -5.68 -13.15
N ALA A 318 6.55 -5.35 -12.03
CA ALA A 318 7.26 -5.30 -10.75
C ALA A 318 7.36 -6.74 -10.23
N GLN A 319 8.59 -7.22 -10.00
CA GLN A 319 8.85 -8.56 -9.46
C GLN A 319 8.32 -8.69 -8.02
N ASN A 320 7.02 -8.93 -7.87
CA ASN A 320 6.48 -9.65 -6.73
C ASN A 320 6.07 -11.03 -7.21
N GLY A 321 7.06 -11.92 -7.18
CA GLY A 321 7.00 -13.27 -7.69
C GLY A 321 5.81 -14.06 -7.15
N PHE A 322 5.14 -14.72 -8.09
CA PHE A 322 4.33 -15.91 -7.87
C PHE A 322 4.95 -16.84 -6.82
N VAL A 323 4.16 -17.29 -5.86
CA VAL A 323 4.39 -18.58 -5.19
C VAL A 323 3.36 -19.53 -5.75
N GLY A 324 3.85 -20.51 -6.52
CA GLY A 324 3.07 -21.56 -7.15
C GLY A 324 2.56 -22.60 -6.15
N GLU A 325 1.51 -23.28 -6.61
CA GLU A 325 1.05 -24.64 -6.27
C GLU A 325 1.84 -25.39 -5.19
N GLU A 326 1.24 -25.55 -4.00
CA GLU A 326 1.53 -26.72 -3.16
C GLU A 326 0.70 -27.89 -3.66
N GLY A 327 1.42 -28.94 -4.07
CA GLY A 327 0.92 -30.09 -4.81
C GLY A 327 -0.14 -30.90 -4.07
N GLN A 328 -1.16 -31.29 -4.84
CA GLN A 328 -1.94 -32.49 -4.57
C GLN A 328 -1.01 -33.71 -4.65
N THR A 329 -0.61 -34.24 -3.50
CA THR A 329 -0.17 -35.62 -3.44
C THR A 329 -1.42 -36.50 -3.49
N ARG A 330 -1.73 -37.03 -4.68
CA ARG A 330 -2.59 -38.21 -4.81
C ARG A 330 -1.90 -39.37 -4.09
N ALA A 331 -2.48 -39.81 -2.98
CA ALA A 331 -2.22 -41.15 -2.46
C ALA A 331 -3.07 -42.14 -3.27
N THR A 332 -2.41 -42.93 -4.10
CA THR A 332 -2.94 -44.20 -4.59
C THR A 332 -2.74 -45.25 -3.50
N GLN A 333 -3.82 -45.72 -2.89
CA GLN A 333 -4.27 -47.12 -2.88
C GLN A 333 -5.80 -47.12 -2.82
#